data_AF-A0A7C8HH88-F1
#
_entry.id   AF-A0A7C8HH88-F1
#
_cell.length_a   1.000
_cell.length_b   1.000
_cell.length_c   1.000
_cell.angle_alpha   90.00
_cell.angle_beta   90.00
_cell.angle_gamma   90.00
#
_symmetry.space_group_name_H-M   'P 1'
#
loop_
_entity.id
_entity.type
_entity.pdbx_description
1 polymer ?
#
loop_
_entity_poly.entity_id
_entity_poly.type
_entity_poly.pdbx_seq_one_letter_code
_entity_poly.pdbx_strand_id
1 'polypeptide(L)' 'MYKLVLDNTVRLTNSEIKKNELLEKGYKLVKESEERTNLEKLKVEELKALAQEKNIEGFEKMKKGNC' A
#
# COMPACT_ATOMS: atom_id res chain seq x y z
N MET A 1 -15.59 0.64 0.21
CA MET A 1 -15.30 1.87 0.98
C MET A 1 -14.29 2.69 0.21
N TYR A 2 -14.63 3.92 -0.14
CA TYR A 2 -13.76 4.85 -0.88
C TYR A 2 -12.98 5.72 0.09
N LYS A 3 -11.66 5.78 -0.09
CA LYS A 3 -10.76 6.66 0.65
C LYS A 3 -10.35 7.82 -0.24
N LEU A 4 -10.66 9.03 0.18
CA LEU A 4 -10.37 10.25 -0.55
C LEU A 4 -9.43 11.12 0.28
N VAL A 5 -8.41 11.68 -0.35
CA VAL A 5 -7.40 12.50 0.33
C VAL A 5 -7.27 13.84 -0.37
N LEU A 6 -7.30 14.91 0.42
CA LEU A 6 -7.03 16.28 -0.02
C LEU A 6 -6.03 16.88 0.97
N ASP A 7 -4.82 17.16 0.50
CA ASP A 7 -3.69 17.59 1.34
C ASP A 7 -3.51 16.66 2.56
N ASN A 8 -3.80 17.14 3.77
CA ASN A 8 -3.70 16.40 5.02
C ASN A 8 -5.05 15.83 5.52
N THR A 9 -6.12 15.98 4.76
CA THR A 9 -7.47 15.53 5.14
C THR A 9 -7.81 14.20 4.46
N VAL A 10 -8.15 13.20 5.27
CA VAL A 10 -8.63 11.90 4.80
C VAL A 10 -10.14 11.78 5.02
N ARG A 11 -10.87 11.37 3.99
CA ARG A 11 -12.33 11.20 4.03
C ARG A 11 -12.71 9.82 3.52
N LEU A 12 -13.51 9.11 4.30
CA LEU A 12 -13.95 7.75 4.00
C LEU A 12 -15.45 7.77 3.71
N THR A 13 -15.87 7.26 2.56
CA THR A 13 -17.28 7.20 2.17
C THR A 13 -17.61 5.89 1.46
N ASN A 14 -18.79 5.34 1.68
CA ASN A 14 -19.28 4.17 0.95
C ASN A 14 -20.22 4.53 -0.21
N SER A 15 -20.69 5.77 -0.27
CA SER A 15 -21.63 6.22 -1.30
C SER A 15 -20.89 6.78 -2.50
N GLU A 16 -21.27 6.33 -3.70
CA GLU A 16 -20.72 6.80 -4.97
C GLU A 16 -21.01 8.28 -5.23
N ILE A 17 -22.19 8.76 -4.83
CA ILE A 17 -22.58 10.18 -4.95
C ILE A 17 -21.58 11.07 -4.17
N LYS A 18 -21.33 10.74 -2.90
CA LYS A 18 -20.37 11.47 -2.06
C LYS A 18 -18.94 11.34 -2.57
N LYS A 19 -18.56 10.21 -3.18
CA LYS A 19 -17.25 10.04 -3.80
C LYS A 19 -17.08 11.04 -4.96
N ASN A 20 -18.05 11.15 -5.86
CA ASN A 20 -17.97 12.06 -7.00
C ASN A 20 -17.94 13.52 -6.54
N GLU A 21 -18.77 13.90 -5.58
CA GLU A 21 -18.75 15.26 -5.01
C GLU A 21 -17.38 15.62 -4.40
N LEU A 22 -16.74 14.67 -3.71
CA LEU A 22 -15.42 14.85 -3.14
C LEU A 22 -14.33 14.92 -4.23
N LEU A 23 -14.47 14.16 -5.32
CA LEU A 23 -13.56 14.25 -6.48
C LEU A 23 -13.64 15.63 -7.15
N GLU A 24 -14.84 16.18 -7.33
CA GLU A 24 -15.05 17.53 -7.87
C GLU A 24 -14.48 18.61 -6.95
N LYS A 25 -14.52 18.40 -5.63
CA LYS A 25 -13.89 19.27 -4.63
C LYS A 25 -12.35 19.17 -4.60
N GLY A 26 -11.76 18.34 -5.45
CA GLY A 26 -10.31 18.18 -5.56
C GLY A 26 -9.72 17.05 -4.71
N TYR A 27 -10.54 16.28 -3.99
CA TYR A 27 -10.03 15.10 -3.29
C TYR A 27 -9.60 14.04 -4.30
N LYS A 28 -8.44 13.44 -4.07
CA LYS A 28 -7.95 12.34 -4.89
C LYS A 28 -8.45 11.03 -4.31
N LEU A 29 -9.05 10.19 -5.14
CA LEU A 29 -9.41 8.83 -4.74
C LEU A 29 -8.12 8.04 -4.56
N VAL A 30 -7.78 7.78 -3.30
CA VAL A 30 -6.78 6.79 -2.96
C VAL A 30 -7.48 5.45 -3.13
N LYS A 31 -7.33 4.86 -4.31
CA LYS A 31 -7.45 3.40 -4.40
C LYS A 31 -6.42 2.89 -3.42
N GLU A 32 -6.88 2.12 -2.44
CA GLU A 32 -5.99 1.27 -1.68
C GLU A 32 -5.43 0.30 -2.72
N SER A 33 -4.40 0.74 -3.45
CA SER A 33 -3.50 -0.19 -4.09
C SER A 33 -3.05 -1.04 -2.92
N GLU A 34 -3.39 -2.32 -2.96
CA GLU A 34 -2.81 -3.36 -2.13
C GLU A 34 -1.32 -3.51 -2.43
N GLU A 35 -0.58 -2.39 -2.45
CA GLU A 35 0.87 -2.33 -2.34
C GLU A 35 1.26 -2.10 -0.88
N ARG A 36 0.41 -2.54 0.06
CA ARG A 36 1.00 -3.35 1.11
C ARG A 36 1.44 -4.62 0.42
N THR A 37 2.63 -4.59 -0.18
CA THR A 37 3.40 -5.79 -0.45
C THR A 37 3.28 -6.58 0.84
N ASN A 38 2.45 -7.62 0.82
CA ASN A 38 2.09 -8.32 2.03
C ASN A 38 3.33 -9.18 2.31
N LEU A 39 4.32 -8.58 2.98
CA LEU A 39 5.63 -9.16 3.25
C LEU A 39 5.48 -10.50 3.97
N GLU A 40 4.34 -10.72 4.65
CA GLU A 40 3.96 -11.99 5.27
C GLU A 40 3.58 -13.10 4.27
N LYS A 41 3.02 -12.74 3.11
CA LYS A 41 2.69 -13.66 2.00
C LYS A 41 3.83 -13.89 1.02
N LEU A 42 4.82 -13.02 0.98
CA LEU A 42 5.99 -13.24 0.14
C LEU A 42 6.83 -14.41 0.68
N LYS A 43 7.20 -15.32 -0.21
CA LYS A 43 8.19 -16.35 0.09
C LYS A 43 9.54 -15.66 0.35
N VAL A 44 10.41 -16.31 1.13
CA VAL A 44 11.76 -15.80 1.45
C VAL A 44 12.52 -15.43 0.17
N GLU A 45 12.29 -16.17 -0.92
CA GLU A 45 12.91 -15.94 -2.23
C GLU A 45 12.51 -14.59 -2.85
N GLU A 46 11.23 -14.23 -2.78
CA GLU A 46 10.71 -12.95 -3.30
C GLU A 46 11.15 -11.76 -2.42
N LEU A 47 11.24 -11.96 -1.10
CA LEU A 47 11.81 -10.97 -0.19
C LEU A 47 13.29 -10.71 -0.47
N LYS A 48 14.04 -11.76 -0.81
CA LYS A 48 15.45 -11.65 -1.22
C LYS A 48 15.59 -10.95 -2.57
N ALA A 49 14.71 -11.23 -3.53
CA ALA A 49 14.70 -10.53 -4.83
C ALA A 49 14.46 -9.01 -4.66
N LEU A 50 13.48 -8.63 -3.84
CA LEU A 50 13.23 -7.22 -3.52
C LEU A 50 14.39 -6.57 -2.77
N ALA A 51 15.02 -7.28 -1.84
CA ALA A 51 16.18 -6.79 -1.11
C ALA A 51 17.41 -6.61 -2.04
N GLN A 52 17.57 -7.48 -3.03
CA GLN A 52 18.59 -7.36 -4.07
C GLN A 52 18.32 -6.15 -4.99
N GLU A 53 17.09 -5.96 -5.46
CA GLU A 53 16.72 -4.77 -6.26
C GLU A 53 16.93 -3.46 -5.49
N LYS A 54 16.75 -3.49 -4.16
CA LYS A 54 16.95 -2.34 -3.27
C LYS A 54 18.40 -2.19 -2.76
N ASN A 55 19.34 -3.04 -3.19
CA ASN A 55 20.74 -3.07 -2.72
C ASN A 55 20.87 -3.14 -1.19
N ILE A 56 20.05 -3.96 -0.52
CA ILE A 56 20.13 -4.15 0.93
C ILE A 56 21.23 -5.18 1.22
N GLU A 57 22.32 -4.74 1.86
CA GLU A 57 23.40 -5.62 2.31
C GLU A 57 22.90 -6.62 3.35
N GLY A 58 23.25 -7.91 3.20
CA GLY A 58 22.86 -8.97 4.14
C GLY A 58 21.55 -9.71 3.80
N PHE A 59 20.96 -9.47 2.62
CA PHE A 59 19.76 -10.18 2.14
C PHE A 59 19.90 -11.71 2.13
N GLU A 60 21.11 -12.24 1.90
CA GLU A 60 21.37 -13.68 1.90
C GLU A 60 21.07 -14.35 3.25
N LYS A 61 21.25 -13.60 4.35
CA LYS A 61 20.99 -14.05 5.73
C LYS A 61 19.53 -13.90 6.16
N MET A 62 18.65 -13.35 5.31
CA MET A 62 17.22 -13.25 5.61
C MET A 62 16.62 -14.66 5.77
N LYS A 63 16.14 -14.95 6.98
CA LYS A 63 15.29 -16.09 7.29
C LYS A 63 13.93 -15.54 7.70
N LYS A 64 12.83 -16.15 7.25
CA LYS A 64 11.50 -15.84 7.77
C LYS A 64 11.51 -16.21 9.24
N GLY A 65 11.48 -15.21 10.12
CA GLY A 65 11.25 -15.45 11.54
C GLY A 65 9.84 -16.00 11.68
N ASN A 66 9.71 -17.27 12.05
CA ASN A 66 8.42 -17.77 12.54
C ASN A 66 8.21 -17.13 13.91
N CYS A 67 7.25 -16.21 14.00
CA CYS A 67 6.64 -15.78 15.24
C CYS A 67 5.15 -16.09 15.14
#